data_AF-A0A553IH47-F1
#
_entry.id   AF-A0A553IH47-F1
#
_cell.length_a   1.000
_cell.length_b   1.000
_cell.length_c   1.000
_cell.angle_alpha   90.00
_cell.angle_beta   90.00
_cell.angle_gamma   90.00
#
_symmetry.space_group_name_H-M   'P 1'
#
loop_
_entity.id
_entity.type
_entity.pdbx_description
1 polymer ?
#
loop_
_entity_poly.entity_id
_entity_poly.type
_entity_poly.pdbx_seq_one_letter_code
_entity_poly.pdbx_strand_id
1 'polypeptide(L)'
;MCTTNMTGKTSKYIDIHITKSKLMKKLIFSNAQEEERCSKYLDLKGVAYHVVLINFIGLDDDGKIKYKTVSDLYKYDKRLRNRLYKFISAFEEQIRAFIANSHNHGLSTLKLGESIKANLKNGSNIAFELEDLDFGQLIQIVEKFTDKDLKRMFPNSDEYVIQNLRAIKELRNAISHHRILLMYYDYETCYINGEEKNDLTNNIKNLVNMISDYYKKFLIESVNDAINDKRDVNFKLLDNLEIKI
;
A
#
# COMPACT_ATOMS: atom_id res chain seq x y z
N MET A 1 14.73 0.15 24.85
CA MET A 1 14.33 1.56 24.70
C MET A 1 12.85 1.66 25.06
N CYS A 2 12.47 2.57 25.95
CA CYS A 2 11.08 2.78 26.37
C CYS A 2 10.20 3.17 25.17
N THR A 3 9.30 2.29 24.78
CA THR A 3 8.23 2.55 23.81
C THR A 3 7.15 3.39 24.48
N THR A 4 7.25 4.71 24.34
CA THR A 4 6.13 5.62 24.58
C THR A 4 5.09 5.35 23.48
N ASN A 5 3.92 4.83 23.85
CA ASN A 5 2.80 4.65 22.91
C ASN A 5 2.37 6.01 22.35
N MET A 6 2.26 6.12 21.02
CA MET A 6 1.95 7.35 20.28
C MET A 6 0.54 7.95 20.56
N THR A 7 -0.23 7.33 21.46
CA THR A 7 -1.63 7.69 21.78
C THR A 7 -1.85 8.17 23.22
N GLY A 8 -0.79 8.31 24.03
CA GLY A 8 -0.90 8.73 25.43
C GLY A 8 -1.55 7.71 26.37
N LYS A 9 -1.75 6.47 25.89
CA LYS A 9 -2.37 5.36 26.60
C LYS A 9 -1.34 4.40 27.21
N THR A 10 -1.64 3.83 28.38
CA THR A 10 -0.72 2.98 29.16
C THR A 10 -0.18 1.79 28.37
N SER A 11 1.03 1.31 28.74
CA SER A 11 1.77 0.20 28.08
C SER A 11 1.19 -1.20 28.37
N LYS A 12 -0.13 -1.32 28.49
CA LYS A 12 -0.80 -2.62 28.63
C LYS A 12 -0.91 -3.27 27.26
N TYR A 13 -0.18 -4.36 27.05
CA TYR A 13 -0.22 -5.17 25.84
C TYR A 13 -1.13 -6.39 26.02
N ILE A 14 -1.84 -6.76 24.97
CA ILE A 14 -2.57 -8.04 24.87
C ILE A 14 -1.67 -9.07 24.21
N ASP A 15 -1.59 -10.26 24.80
CA ASP A 15 -0.93 -11.43 24.22
C ASP A 15 -1.59 -11.82 22.88
N ILE A 16 -0.78 -12.00 21.84
CA ILE A 16 -1.24 -12.39 20.48
C ILE A 16 -1.92 -13.76 20.44
N HIS A 17 -1.69 -14.61 21.43
CA HIS A 17 -2.30 -15.93 21.60
C HIS A 17 -3.55 -15.92 22.49
N ILE A 18 -4.08 -14.74 22.85
CA ILE A 18 -5.34 -14.62 23.59
C ILE A 18 -6.49 -15.33 22.85
N THR A 19 -7.38 -15.97 23.60
CA THR A 19 -8.57 -16.59 23.00
C THR A 19 -9.60 -15.53 22.62
N LYS A 20 -10.44 -15.82 21.61
CA LYS A 20 -11.56 -14.96 21.20
C LYS A 20 -12.41 -14.52 22.40
N SER A 21 -12.84 -15.46 23.25
CA SER A 21 -13.65 -15.16 24.43
C SER A 21 -12.97 -14.18 25.40
N LYS A 22 -11.66 -14.34 25.63
CA LYS A 22 -10.90 -13.43 26.50
C LYS A 22 -10.73 -12.05 25.85
N LEU A 23 -10.51 -11.99 24.54
CA LEU A 23 -10.40 -10.72 23.81
C LEU A 23 -11.73 -9.96 23.81
N MET A 24 -12.87 -10.64 23.63
CA MET A 24 -14.19 -10.00 23.65
C MET A 24 -14.45 -9.25 24.97
N LYS A 25 -13.95 -9.76 26.11
CA LYS A 25 -14.06 -9.10 27.43
C LYS A 25 -13.23 -7.82 27.56
N LYS A 26 -12.25 -7.61 26.67
CA LYS A 26 -11.40 -6.42 26.59
C LYS A 26 -11.99 -5.34 25.67
N LEU A 27 -13.03 -5.67 24.91
CA LEU A 27 -13.67 -4.78 23.96
C LEU A 27 -14.91 -4.14 24.59
N ILE A 28 -15.07 -2.84 24.34
CA ILE A 28 -16.25 -2.06 24.72
C ILE A 28 -17.08 -1.87 23.46
N PHE A 29 -18.33 -2.35 23.51
CA PHE A 29 -19.29 -2.27 22.41
C PHE A 29 -20.38 -1.25 22.73
N SER A 30 -20.89 -0.59 21.70
CA SER A 30 -22.00 0.34 21.76
C SER A 30 -23.37 -0.36 21.78
N ASN A 31 -23.47 -1.56 21.19
CA ASN A 31 -24.68 -2.37 21.14
C ASN A 31 -24.38 -3.83 20.76
N ALA A 32 -25.38 -4.71 20.89
CA ALA A 32 -25.26 -6.14 20.59
C ALA A 32 -24.94 -6.44 19.11
N GLN A 33 -25.36 -5.59 18.17
CA GLN A 33 -25.06 -5.79 16.74
C GLN A 33 -23.56 -5.55 16.46
N GLU A 34 -22.95 -4.56 17.13
CA GLU A 34 -21.52 -4.30 17.04
C GLU A 34 -20.71 -5.45 17.64
N GLU A 35 -21.16 -6.00 18.76
CA GLU A 35 -20.57 -7.19 19.39
C GLU A 35 -20.64 -8.42 18.47
N GLU A 36 -21.81 -8.70 17.89
CA GLU A 36 -21.99 -9.81 16.96
C GLU A 36 -21.10 -9.66 15.71
N ARG A 37 -21.04 -8.43 15.16
CA ARG A 37 -20.15 -8.13 14.02
C ARG A 37 -18.69 -8.35 14.41
N CYS A 38 -18.26 -7.87 15.57
CA CYS A 38 -16.90 -8.10 16.06
C CYS A 38 -16.58 -9.60 16.14
N SER A 39 -17.47 -10.38 16.75
CA SER A 39 -17.35 -11.82 16.88
C SER A 39 -17.13 -12.50 15.53
N LYS A 40 -17.93 -12.16 14.50
CA LYS A 40 -17.79 -12.68 13.13
C LYS A 40 -16.46 -12.26 12.48
N TYR A 41 -16.02 -11.03 12.70
CA TYR A 41 -14.75 -10.53 12.15
C TYR A 41 -13.53 -11.22 12.78
N LEU A 42 -13.58 -11.53 14.07
CA LEU A 42 -12.55 -12.31 14.76
C LEU A 42 -12.42 -13.72 14.15
N ASP A 43 -13.54 -14.35 13.78
CA ASP A 43 -13.53 -15.65 13.11
C ASP A 43 -12.99 -15.55 11.68
N LEU A 44 -13.39 -14.51 10.93
CA LEU A 44 -13.02 -14.34 9.53
C LEU A 44 -11.55 -13.92 9.33
N LYS A 45 -11.02 -13.09 10.23
CA LYS A 45 -9.68 -12.46 10.08
C LYS A 45 -8.65 -12.97 11.09
N GLY A 46 -9.09 -13.74 12.07
CA GLY A 46 -8.25 -14.22 13.14
C GLY A 46 -8.14 -13.22 14.30
N VAL A 47 -7.97 -13.78 15.49
CA VAL A 47 -7.82 -13.04 16.75
C VAL A 47 -6.50 -12.27 16.80
N ALA A 48 -5.40 -12.93 16.41
CA ALA A 48 -4.06 -12.34 16.41
C ALA A 48 -3.99 -11.01 15.63
N TYR A 49 -4.63 -10.95 14.45
CA TYR A 49 -4.67 -9.74 13.64
C TYR A 49 -5.35 -8.56 14.36
N HIS A 50 -6.43 -8.82 15.10
CA HIS A 50 -7.10 -7.79 15.88
C HIS A 50 -6.28 -7.36 17.10
N VAL A 51 -5.58 -8.31 17.74
CA VAL A 51 -4.68 -8.00 18.85
C VAL A 51 -3.58 -7.03 18.41
N VAL A 52 -2.99 -7.26 17.24
CA VAL A 52 -1.96 -6.37 16.66
C VAL A 52 -2.50 -4.94 16.51
N LEU A 53 -3.70 -4.77 15.93
CA LEU A 53 -4.35 -3.45 15.82
C LEU A 53 -4.64 -2.81 17.19
N ILE A 54 -5.14 -3.60 18.15
CA ILE A 54 -5.46 -3.12 19.50
C ILE A 54 -4.20 -2.64 20.22
N ASN A 55 -3.12 -3.43 20.15
CA ASN A 55 -1.84 -3.08 20.77
C ASN A 55 -1.24 -1.82 20.14
N PHE A 56 -1.42 -1.63 18.83
CA PHE A 56 -1.01 -0.40 18.14
C PHE A 56 -1.80 0.84 18.58
N ILE A 57 -3.12 0.70 18.77
CA ILE A 57 -3.97 1.82 19.24
C ILE A 57 -3.72 2.11 20.73
N GLY A 58 -3.52 1.07 21.53
CA GLY A 58 -3.39 1.14 22.98
C GLY A 58 -4.72 1.00 23.73
N LEU A 59 -4.63 0.35 24.88
CA LEU A 59 -5.73 0.15 25.83
C LEU A 59 -5.92 1.38 26.73
N ASP A 60 -7.13 1.58 27.23
CA ASP A 60 -7.39 2.53 28.32
C ASP A 60 -6.82 2.02 29.67
N ASP A 61 -6.97 2.84 30.71
CA ASP A 61 -6.43 2.55 32.05
C ASP A 61 -7.06 1.30 32.68
N ASP A 62 -8.27 0.93 32.28
CA ASP A 62 -8.95 -0.31 32.69
C ASP A 62 -8.47 -1.53 31.88
N GLY A 63 -7.54 -1.33 30.94
CA GLY A 63 -7.04 -2.36 30.04
C GLY A 63 -8.11 -2.82 29.06
N LYS A 64 -8.99 -1.92 28.62
CA LYS A 64 -10.05 -2.13 27.62
C LYS A 64 -9.89 -1.18 26.44
N ILE A 65 -10.70 -1.36 25.40
CA ILE A 65 -10.72 -0.48 24.22
C ILE A 65 -12.10 -0.50 23.56
N LYS A 66 -12.55 0.66 23.06
CA LYS A 66 -13.75 0.75 22.23
C LYS A 66 -13.54 0.01 20.90
N TYR A 67 -14.39 -0.99 20.61
CA TYR A 67 -14.29 -1.74 19.36
C TYR A 67 -14.45 -0.83 18.13
N LYS A 68 -15.31 0.20 18.21
CA LYS A 68 -15.47 1.19 17.14
C LYS A 68 -14.13 1.76 16.68
N THR A 69 -13.22 2.12 17.60
CA THR A 69 -11.89 2.64 17.28
C THR A 69 -11.04 1.63 16.50
N VAL A 70 -11.05 0.36 16.91
CA VAL A 70 -10.35 -0.73 16.20
C VAL A 70 -10.95 -0.93 14.81
N SER A 71 -12.28 -0.95 14.72
CA SER A 71 -13.02 -1.15 13.49
C SER A 71 -12.81 -0.01 12.49
N ASP A 72 -12.73 1.23 12.97
CA ASP A 72 -12.53 2.41 12.13
C ASP A 72 -11.11 2.48 11.59
N LEU A 73 -10.09 2.20 12.43
CA LEU A 73 -8.71 2.08 11.95
C LEU A 73 -8.60 1.00 10.86
N TYR A 74 -9.21 -0.16 11.08
CA TYR A 74 -9.22 -1.23 10.09
C TYR A 74 -9.92 -0.84 8.78
N LYS A 75 -11.09 -0.18 8.86
CA LYS A 75 -11.81 0.32 7.67
C LYS A 75 -10.96 1.33 6.92
N TYR A 76 -10.31 2.25 7.62
CA TYR A 76 -9.44 3.26 7.02
C TYR A 76 -8.27 2.64 6.27
N ASP A 77 -7.52 1.76 6.93
CA ASP A 77 -6.40 1.02 6.31
C ASP A 77 -6.86 0.26 5.04
N LYS A 78 -8.01 -0.43 5.13
CA LYS A 78 -8.61 -1.12 3.99
C LYS A 78 -9.01 -0.16 2.86
N ARG A 79 -9.59 1.00 3.17
CA ARG A 79 -9.95 2.01 2.16
C ARG A 79 -8.71 2.56 1.48
N LEU A 80 -7.69 2.92 2.25
CA LEU A 80 -6.41 3.41 1.72
C LEU A 80 -5.80 2.38 0.77
N ARG A 81 -5.70 1.12 1.20
CA ARG A 81 -5.18 0.02 0.37
C ARG A 81 -5.96 -0.17 -0.93
N ASN A 82 -7.29 -0.20 -0.87
CA ASN A 82 -8.15 -0.36 -2.05
C ASN A 82 -7.99 0.81 -3.03
N ARG A 83 -7.86 2.03 -2.51
CA ARG A 83 -7.66 3.23 -3.31
C ARG A 83 -6.29 3.21 -3.99
N LEU A 84 -5.23 2.87 -3.25
CA LEU A 84 -3.88 2.75 -3.79
C LEU A 84 -3.78 1.65 -4.86
N TYR A 85 -4.45 0.51 -4.65
CA TYR A 85 -4.47 -0.58 -5.63
C TYR A 85 -4.84 -0.12 -7.04
N LYS A 86 -5.86 0.74 -7.17
CA LYS A 86 -6.26 1.33 -8.46
C LYS A 86 -5.12 2.09 -9.14
N PHE A 87 -4.38 2.90 -8.40
CA PHE A 87 -3.32 3.75 -8.96
C PHE A 87 -2.03 2.97 -9.20
N ILE A 88 -1.77 1.93 -8.41
CA ILE A 88 -0.73 0.97 -8.70
C ILE A 88 -1.03 0.25 -10.03
N SER A 89 -2.26 -0.21 -10.26
CA SER A 89 -2.65 -0.80 -11.56
C SER A 89 -2.43 0.17 -12.72
N ALA A 90 -2.87 1.43 -12.56
CA ALA A 90 -2.65 2.47 -13.57
C ALA A 90 -1.15 2.76 -13.81
N PHE A 91 -0.32 2.68 -12.77
CA PHE A 91 1.12 2.81 -12.88
C PHE A 91 1.76 1.63 -13.61
N GLU A 92 1.32 0.39 -13.33
CA GLU A 92 1.75 -0.79 -14.09
C GLU A 92 1.40 -0.65 -15.58
N GLU A 93 0.18 -0.18 -15.90
CA GLU A 93 -0.26 0.12 -17.27
C GLU A 93 0.60 1.21 -17.94
N GLN A 94 0.94 2.28 -17.23
CA GLN A 94 1.86 3.31 -17.74
C GLN A 94 3.21 2.71 -18.14
N ILE A 95 3.76 1.80 -17.32
CA ILE A 95 5.03 1.13 -17.64
C ILE A 95 4.88 0.29 -18.90
N ARG A 96 3.84 -0.55 -18.99
CA ARG A 96 3.58 -1.39 -20.17
C ARG A 96 3.44 -0.53 -21.43
N ALA A 97 2.63 0.52 -21.37
CA ALA A 97 2.39 1.42 -22.49
C ALA A 97 3.68 2.11 -22.96
N PHE A 98 4.54 2.56 -22.04
CA PHE A 98 5.81 3.17 -22.40
C PHE A 98 6.74 2.18 -23.11
N ILE A 99 6.87 0.96 -22.58
CA ILE A 99 7.69 -0.10 -23.19
C ILE A 99 7.18 -0.40 -24.60
N ALA A 100 5.87 -0.63 -24.74
CA ALA A 100 5.24 -0.95 -26.02
C ALA A 100 5.45 0.14 -27.07
N ASN A 101 5.21 1.41 -26.71
CA ASN A 101 5.33 2.55 -27.62
C ASN A 101 6.79 2.84 -28.01
N SER A 102 7.72 2.65 -27.08
CA SER A 102 9.13 3.00 -27.29
C SER A 102 9.91 1.94 -28.04
N HIS A 103 9.46 0.68 -28.00
CA HIS A 103 10.24 -0.47 -28.49
C HIS A 103 9.48 -1.38 -29.47
N ASN A 104 8.37 -0.89 -30.06
CA ASN A 104 7.54 -1.65 -31.00
C ASN A 104 8.32 -2.26 -32.20
N HIS A 105 9.48 -1.71 -32.54
CA HIS A 105 10.34 -2.18 -33.65
C HIS A 105 11.75 -2.63 -33.20
N GLY A 106 12.06 -2.54 -31.90
CA GLY A 106 13.42 -2.64 -31.36
C GLY A 106 13.56 -3.70 -30.29
N LEU A 107 13.13 -4.93 -30.56
CA LEU A 107 13.17 -6.05 -29.60
C LEU A 107 14.57 -6.48 -29.20
N SER A 108 15.58 -6.18 -30.03
CA SER A 108 16.98 -6.52 -29.76
C SER A 108 17.58 -5.76 -28.60
N THR A 109 17.01 -4.60 -28.22
CA THR A 109 17.52 -3.77 -27.11
C THR A 109 16.88 -4.11 -25.77
N LEU A 110 15.72 -4.79 -25.76
CA LEU A 110 15.06 -5.22 -24.54
C LEU A 110 15.52 -6.63 -24.13
N LYS A 111 16.01 -6.77 -22.90
CA LYS A 111 16.28 -8.10 -22.31
C LYS A 111 14.97 -8.73 -21.82
N LEU A 112 14.18 -9.21 -22.77
CA LEU A 112 12.94 -9.97 -22.54
C LEU A 112 13.25 -11.46 -22.33
N GLY A 113 12.34 -12.17 -21.65
CA GLY A 113 12.37 -13.63 -21.51
C GLY A 113 12.29 -14.36 -22.86
N GLU A 114 12.73 -15.61 -22.88
CA GLU A 114 12.81 -16.40 -24.12
C GLU A 114 11.43 -16.65 -24.76
N SER A 115 10.38 -16.87 -23.96
CA SER A 115 9.01 -17.08 -24.47
C SER A 115 8.48 -15.84 -25.20
N ILE A 116 8.60 -14.66 -24.59
CA ILE A 116 8.18 -13.38 -25.18
C ILE A 116 8.93 -13.15 -26.49
N LYS A 117 10.26 -13.38 -26.51
CA LYS A 117 11.06 -13.28 -27.74
C LYS A 117 10.58 -14.23 -28.84
N ALA A 118 10.18 -15.45 -28.49
CA ALA A 118 9.67 -16.43 -29.44
C ALA A 118 8.30 -16.01 -29.99
N ASN A 119 7.37 -15.58 -29.13
CA ASN A 119 6.03 -15.14 -29.53
C ASN A 119 6.09 -13.93 -30.47
N LEU A 120 6.95 -12.96 -30.15
CA LEU A 120 7.17 -11.78 -30.99
C LEU A 120 7.77 -12.14 -32.36
N LYS A 121 8.71 -13.10 -32.43
CA LYS A 121 9.22 -13.64 -33.71
C LYS A 121 8.14 -14.33 -34.53
N ASN A 122 7.15 -14.91 -33.86
CA ASN A 122 5.99 -15.53 -34.49
C ASN A 122 4.88 -14.53 -34.86
N GLY A 123 5.13 -13.22 -34.72
CA GLY A 123 4.20 -12.16 -35.14
C GLY A 123 3.30 -11.61 -34.04
N SER A 124 3.51 -11.97 -32.77
CA SER A 124 2.78 -11.37 -31.66
C SER A 124 3.11 -9.88 -31.49
N ASN A 125 2.20 -9.13 -30.88
CA ASN A 125 2.40 -7.72 -30.55
C ASN A 125 2.98 -7.56 -29.14
N ILE A 126 3.98 -6.70 -28.98
CA ILE A 126 4.62 -6.45 -27.69
C ILE A 126 3.63 -6.01 -26.61
N ALA A 127 2.58 -5.26 -26.96
CA ALA A 127 1.57 -4.84 -26.01
C ALA A 127 0.89 -6.04 -25.34
N PHE A 128 0.55 -7.09 -26.11
CA PHE A 128 -0.07 -8.31 -25.59
C PHE A 128 0.90 -9.11 -24.73
N GLU A 129 2.16 -9.25 -25.15
CA GLU A 129 3.16 -10.00 -24.39
C GLU A 129 3.49 -9.35 -23.03
N LEU A 130 3.35 -8.02 -22.92
CA LEU A 130 3.58 -7.30 -21.67
C LEU A 130 2.42 -7.46 -20.66
N GLU A 131 1.23 -7.88 -21.10
CA GLU A 131 0.09 -8.14 -20.21
C GLU A 131 0.35 -9.34 -19.29
N ASP A 132 1.07 -10.35 -19.79
CA ASP A 132 1.44 -11.55 -19.04
C ASP A 132 2.56 -11.33 -18.01
N LEU A 133 3.19 -10.15 -18.03
CA LEU A 133 4.25 -9.82 -17.10
C LEU A 133 3.71 -9.28 -15.78
N ASP A 134 4.25 -9.82 -14.69
CA ASP A 134 4.08 -9.24 -13.36
C ASP A 134 4.87 -7.93 -13.19
N PHE A 135 4.52 -7.17 -12.16
CA PHE A 135 5.13 -5.87 -11.92
C PHE A 135 6.65 -5.94 -11.67
N GLY A 136 7.13 -7.01 -11.04
CA GLY A 136 8.56 -7.21 -10.83
C GLY A 136 9.30 -7.44 -12.14
N GLN A 137 8.73 -8.22 -13.05
CA GLN A 137 9.28 -8.46 -14.39
C GLN A 137 9.30 -7.17 -15.23
N LEU A 138 8.26 -6.33 -15.14
CA LEU A 138 8.24 -5.01 -15.78
C LEU A 138 9.36 -4.11 -15.26
N ILE A 139 9.56 -4.06 -13.94
CA ILE A 139 10.66 -3.27 -13.34
C ILE A 139 12.02 -3.78 -13.80
N GLN A 140 12.24 -5.10 -13.89
CA GLN A 140 13.50 -5.67 -14.41
C GLN A 140 13.80 -5.30 -15.87
N ILE A 141 12.78 -4.96 -16.66
CA ILE A 141 12.96 -4.41 -18.01
C ILE A 141 13.41 -2.96 -17.90
N VAL A 142 12.71 -2.14 -17.10
CA VAL A 142 13.01 -0.72 -16.90
C VAL A 142 14.38 -0.50 -16.26
N GLU A 143 14.83 -1.37 -15.36
CA GLU A 143 16.18 -1.32 -14.77
C GLU A 143 17.33 -1.41 -15.79
N LYS A 144 17.04 -1.87 -17.01
CA LYS A 144 18.02 -2.00 -18.09
C LYS A 144 17.93 -0.87 -19.11
N PHE A 145 17.04 0.09 -18.89
CA PHE A 145 16.90 1.26 -19.75
C PHE A 145 18.12 2.16 -19.66
N THR A 146 18.40 2.87 -20.75
CA THR A 146 19.41 3.93 -20.73
C THR A 146 18.88 5.12 -19.93
N ASP A 147 19.78 5.99 -19.45
CA ASP A 147 19.39 7.24 -18.79
C ASP A 147 18.44 8.09 -19.65
N LYS A 148 18.63 8.04 -20.98
CA LYS A 148 17.74 8.72 -21.93
C LYS A 148 16.33 8.15 -21.91
N ASP A 149 16.19 6.82 -21.87
CA ASP A 149 14.89 6.16 -21.80
C ASP A 149 14.22 6.41 -20.46
N LEU A 150 14.98 6.32 -19.35
CA LEU A 150 14.48 6.65 -18.00
C LEU A 150 14.00 8.10 -17.92
N LYS A 151 14.77 9.05 -18.44
CA LYS A 151 14.38 10.47 -18.48
C LYS A 151 13.19 10.74 -19.39
N ARG A 152 13.00 9.97 -20.46
CA ARG A 152 11.78 10.07 -21.30
C ARG A 152 10.56 9.53 -20.57
N MET A 153 10.73 8.44 -19.80
CA MET A 153 9.65 7.78 -19.07
C MET A 153 9.23 8.55 -17.82
N PHE A 154 10.21 9.06 -17.09
CA PHE A 154 10.08 9.78 -15.84
C PHE A 154 10.81 11.13 -15.95
N PRO A 155 10.24 12.11 -16.68
CA PRO A 155 10.94 13.37 -16.96
C PRO A 155 11.20 14.23 -15.72
N ASN A 156 10.41 14.02 -14.66
CA ASN A 156 10.47 14.77 -13.41
C ASN A 156 11.17 14.00 -12.28
N SER A 157 11.71 12.81 -12.54
CA SER A 157 12.40 12.03 -11.51
C SER A 157 13.86 12.45 -11.37
N ASP A 158 14.39 12.27 -10.17
CA ASP A 158 15.80 12.46 -9.84
C ASP A 158 16.66 11.27 -10.32
N GLU A 159 17.93 11.23 -9.92
CA GLU A 159 18.85 10.12 -10.22
C GLU A 159 18.46 8.79 -9.55
N TYR A 160 17.47 8.80 -8.64
CA TYR A 160 17.08 7.64 -7.84
C TYR A 160 15.88 6.87 -8.42
N VAL A 161 15.62 7.01 -9.73
CA VAL A 161 14.48 6.37 -10.43
C VAL A 161 14.34 4.89 -10.10
N ILE A 162 15.44 4.14 -10.14
CA ILE A 162 15.42 2.68 -9.94
C ILE A 162 15.10 2.33 -8.50
N GLN A 163 15.67 3.04 -7.53
CA GLN A 163 15.38 2.91 -6.10
C GLN A 163 13.90 3.23 -5.85
N ASN A 164 13.40 4.31 -6.43
CA ASN A 164 12.01 4.72 -6.36
C ASN A 164 11.05 3.68 -6.97
N LEU A 165 11.41 3.02 -8.07
CA LEU A 165 10.63 1.91 -8.63
C LEU A 165 10.60 0.69 -7.71
N ARG A 166 11.73 0.34 -7.09
CA ARG A 166 11.80 -0.77 -6.11
C ARG A 166 10.95 -0.48 -4.87
N ALA A 167 10.96 0.77 -4.39
CA ALA A 167 10.08 1.23 -3.33
C ALA A 167 8.59 1.09 -3.68
N ILE A 168 8.19 1.50 -4.89
CA ILE A 168 6.81 1.32 -5.36
C ILE A 168 6.44 -0.16 -5.49
N LYS A 169 7.37 -1.03 -5.92
CA LYS A 169 7.17 -2.48 -5.93
C LYS A 169 6.86 -3.01 -4.54
N GLU A 170 7.59 -2.56 -3.52
CA GLU A 170 7.33 -3.01 -2.15
C GLU A 170 6.01 -2.47 -1.60
N LEU A 171 5.67 -1.21 -1.87
CA LEU A 171 4.34 -0.66 -1.57
C LEU A 171 3.23 -1.51 -2.23
N ARG A 172 3.41 -1.89 -3.50
CA ARG A 172 2.49 -2.76 -4.24
C ARG A 172 2.37 -4.15 -3.61
N ASN A 173 3.48 -4.73 -3.15
CA ASN A 173 3.47 -6.01 -2.44
C ASN A 173 2.71 -5.92 -1.11
N ALA A 174 2.93 -4.87 -0.32
CA ALA A 174 2.20 -4.64 0.92
C ALA A 174 0.68 -4.52 0.69
N ILE A 175 0.28 -3.82 -0.38
CA ILE A 175 -1.11 -3.70 -0.81
C ILE A 175 -1.67 -5.07 -1.26
N SER A 176 -0.97 -5.79 -2.12
CA SER A 176 -1.45 -7.04 -2.72
C SER A 176 -1.54 -8.19 -1.71
N HIS A 177 -0.63 -8.21 -0.73
CA HIS A 177 -0.64 -9.18 0.36
C HIS A 177 -1.55 -8.77 1.52
N HIS A 178 -2.38 -7.74 1.34
CA HIS A 178 -3.33 -7.26 2.35
C HIS A 178 -2.69 -6.96 3.72
N ARG A 179 -1.46 -6.43 3.73
CA ARG A 179 -0.80 -5.98 4.96
C ARG A 179 -1.55 -4.79 5.56
N ILE A 180 -1.42 -4.61 6.88
CA ILE A 180 -1.86 -3.37 7.57
C ILE A 180 -0.83 -2.31 7.22
N LEU A 181 -1.14 -1.43 6.27
CA LEU A 181 -0.19 -0.47 5.71
C LEU A 181 0.34 0.49 6.78
N LEU A 182 -0.51 0.91 7.71
CA LEU A 182 -0.16 1.84 8.79
C LEU A 182 0.79 1.24 9.84
N MET A 183 0.90 -0.09 9.88
CA MET A 183 1.74 -0.84 10.80
C MET A 183 2.85 -1.60 10.08
N TYR A 184 2.99 -1.37 8.77
CA TYR A 184 4.03 -2.01 7.99
C TYR A 184 5.29 -1.15 8.04
N TYR A 185 6.42 -1.76 8.42
CA TYR A 185 7.68 -1.04 8.64
C TYR A 185 8.77 -1.45 7.64
N ASP A 186 8.56 -2.50 6.86
CA ASP A 186 9.55 -3.00 5.90
C ASP A 186 9.35 -2.37 4.51
N TYR A 187 8.92 -1.11 4.44
CA TYR A 187 8.92 -0.40 3.17
C TYR A 187 10.37 -0.17 2.73
N GLU A 188 10.62 -0.39 1.45
CA GLU A 188 11.90 -0.09 0.83
C GLU A 188 12.16 1.43 0.81
N THR A 189 13.45 1.77 0.81
CA THR A 189 13.91 3.16 0.75
C THR A 189 13.52 3.81 -0.58
N CYS A 190 12.95 5.01 -0.49
CA CYS A 190 12.66 5.92 -1.59
C CYS A 190 13.31 7.29 -1.35
N TYR A 191 13.36 8.11 -2.39
CA TYR A 191 13.94 9.45 -2.35
C TYR A 191 12.88 10.48 -2.72
N ILE A 192 12.67 11.44 -1.83
CA ILE A 192 11.75 12.57 -2.03
C ILE A 192 12.58 13.85 -1.94
N ASN A 193 12.71 14.56 -3.06
CA ASN A 193 13.55 15.75 -3.18
C ASN A 193 15.02 15.48 -2.75
N GLY A 194 15.54 14.31 -3.10
CA GLY A 194 16.89 13.87 -2.72
C GLY A 194 17.05 13.38 -1.28
N GLU A 195 16.01 13.45 -0.45
CA GLU A 195 16.06 12.93 0.92
C GLU A 195 15.62 11.46 0.98
N GLU A 196 16.42 10.64 1.66
CA GLU A 196 16.11 9.23 1.92
C GLU A 196 14.92 9.09 2.89
N LYS A 197 13.90 8.31 2.52
CA LYS A 197 12.70 8.03 3.31
C LYS A 197 12.28 6.56 3.15
N ASN A 198 11.65 5.99 4.19
CA ASN A 198 11.22 4.58 4.19
C ASN A 198 9.87 4.37 4.89
N ASP A 199 9.02 5.38 4.97
CA ASP A 199 7.67 5.27 5.53
C ASP A 199 6.58 5.22 4.45
N LEU A 200 5.36 4.84 4.86
CA LEU A 200 4.18 4.75 4.01
C LEU A 200 3.89 6.08 3.27
N THR A 201 3.90 7.21 3.99
CA THR A 201 3.54 8.52 3.41
C THR A 201 4.50 8.87 2.29
N ASN A 202 5.81 8.69 2.51
CA ASN A 202 6.81 8.99 1.51
C ASN A 202 6.82 7.97 0.36
N ASN A 203 6.50 6.70 0.61
CA ASN A 203 6.29 5.72 -0.45
C ASN A 203 5.08 6.05 -1.35
N ILE A 204 4.00 6.61 -0.77
CA ILE A 204 2.86 7.11 -1.55
C ILE A 204 3.26 8.38 -2.34
N LYS A 205 4.02 9.31 -1.73
CA LYS A 205 4.55 10.49 -2.42
C LYS A 205 5.47 10.11 -3.59
N ASN A 206 6.28 9.07 -3.40
CA ASN A 206 7.11 8.51 -4.45
C ASN A 206 6.23 8.03 -5.63
N LEU A 207 5.16 7.28 -5.37
CA LEU A 207 4.19 6.92 -6.41
C LEU A 207 3.57 8.16 -7.09
N VAL A 208 3.20 9.20 -6.33
CA VAL A 208 2.69 10.47 -6.89
C VAL A 208 3.71 11.13 -7.81
N ASN A 209 4.99 11.10 -7.48
CA ASN A 209 6.04 11.69 -8.30
C ASN A 209 6.27 10.91 -9.60
N MET A 210 6.16 9.58 -9.54
CA MET A 210 6.47 8.65 -10.63
C MET A 210 5.31 8.40 -11.60
N ILE A 211 4.06 8.48 -11.13
CA ILE A 211 2.88 8.27 -11.96
C ILE A 211 2.67 9.44 -12.95
N SER A 212 2.04 9.14 -14.08
CA SER A 212 1.67 10.11 -15.11
C SER A 212 0.93 11.30 -14.51
N ASP A 213 1.24 12.51 -15.00
CA ASP A 213 0.59 13.75 -14.60
C ASP A 213 -0.93 13.69 -14.70
N TYR A 214 -1.46 12.90 -15.65
CA TYR A 214 -2.89 12.64 -15.78
C TYR A 214 -3.51 12.06 -14.50
N TYR A 215 -2.83 11.13 -13.82
CA TYR A 215 -3.34 10.44 -12.64
C TYR A 215 -2.99 11.10 -11.31
N LYS A 216 -1.99 11.99 -11.27
CA LYS A 216 -1.46 12.57 -10.01
C LYS A 216 -2.53 13.18 -9.12
N LYS A 217 -3.33 14.09 -9.67
CA LYS A 217 -4.40 14.78 -8.92
C LYS A 217 -5.42 13.78 -8.36
N PHE A 218 -5.84 12.81 -9.16
CA PHE A 218 -6.79 11.79 -8.73
C PHE A 218 -6.23 10.89 -7.63
N LEU A 219 -4.94 10.56 -7.67
CA LEU A 219 -4.27 9.79 -6.63
C LEU A 219 -4.27 10.55 -5.30
N ILE A 220 -3.82 11.81 -5.33
CA ILE A 220 -3.78 12.69 -4.14
C ILE A 220 -5.17 12.82 -3.52
N GLU A 221 -6.18 13.20 -4.33
CA GLU A 221 -7.56 13.34 -3.86
C GLU A 221 -8.11 12.04 -3.29
N SER A 222 -7.82 10.91 -3.93
CA SER A 222 -8.29 9.61 -3.46
C SER A 222 -7.68 9.25 -2.11
N VAL A 223 -6.36 9.41 -1.94
CA VAL A 223 -5.67 9.14 -0.68
C VAL A 223 -6.22 10.04 0.43
N ASN A 224 -6.31 11.35 0.17
CA ASN A 224 -6.82 12.32 1.14
C ASN A 224 -8.30 12.06 1.51
N ASP A 225 -9.12 11.54 0.59
CA ASP A 225 -10.51 11.13 0.86
C ASP A 225 -10.63 9.75 1.54
N ALA A 226 -9.53 9.04 1.80
CA ALA A 226 -9.57 7.76 2.53
C ALA A 226 -10.04 7.94 3.98
N ILE A 227 -9.84 9.12 4.56
CA ILE A 227 -10.23 9.47 5.92
C ILE A 227 -11.75 9.53 6.12
N ASN A 228 -12.53 9.65 5.05
CA ASN A 228 -13.99 9.77 5.12
C ASN A 228 -14.67 8.41 4.90
N ASP A 229 -15.72 8.12 5.67
CA ASP A 229 -16.67 7.03 5.35
C ASP A 229 -18.04 7.62 5.02
N LYS A 230 -18.39 7.65 3.74
CA LYS A 230 -19.71 8.13 3.30
C LYS A 230 -20.88 7.29 3.84
N ARG A 231 -20.62 6.07 4.33
CA ARG A 231 -21.64 5.16 4.87
C ARG A 231 -21.69 5.15 6.40
N ASP A 232 -20.74 5.81 7.06
CA ASP A 232 -20.64 5.84 8.52
C ASP A 232 -20.30 7.27 8.96
N VAL A 233 -21.34 8.07 9.21
CA VAL A 233 -21.22 9.47 9.65
C VAL A 233 -20.49 9.62 11.01
N ASN A 234 -20.39 8.53 11.77
CA ASN A 234 -19.68 8.47 13.05
C ASN A 234 -18.28 7.85 12.89
N PHE A 235 -17.77 7.72 11.66
CA PHE A 235 -16.41 7.30 11.42
C PHE A 235 -15.43 8.33 12.00
N LYS A 236 -14.50 7.86 12.84
CA LYS A 236 -13.46 8.73 13.40
C LYS A 236 -12.10 8.04 13.37
N LEU A 237 -11.15 8.66 12.67
CA LEU A 237 -9.74 8.29 12.71
C LEU A 237 -9.05 9.00 13.89
N LEU A 238 -7.96 8.42 14.39
CA LEU A 238 -7.07 9.11 15.33
C LEU A 238 -6.21 10.10 14.53
N ASP A 239 -6.17 11.36 14.94
CA ASP A 239 -5.54 12.45 14.16
C ASP A 239 -4.08 12.17 13.79
N ASN A 240 -3.34 11.45 14.64
CA ASN A 240 -1.94 11.08 14.41
C ASN A 240 -1.74 9.92 13.40
N LEU A 241 -2.81 9.30 12.91
CA LEU A 241 -2.79 8.19 11.95
C LEU A 241 -3.27 8.60 10.56
N GLU A 242 -3.60 9.88 10.37
CA GLU A 242 -4.01 10.43 9.11
C GLU A 242 -2.83 10.50 8.12
N ILE A 243 -3.04 9.95 6.92
CA ILE A 243 -2.11 10.09 5.79
C ILE A 243 -2.64 11.20 4.90
N LYS A 244 -1.90 12.31 4.84
CA LYS A 244 -2.14 13.43 3.94
C LYS A 244 -0.97 13.58 3.00
N ILE A 245 -1.28 13.64 1.70
CA ILE A 245 -0.33 13.81 0.60
C ILE A 245 -0.52 15.19 -0.01
#